data_AF-A0A5S6Q069-F1
#
_entry.id   AF-A0A5S6Q069-F1
#
_cell.length_a   1.000
_cell.length_b   1.000
_cell.length_c   1.000
_cell.angle_alpha   90.00
_cell.angle_beta   90.00
_cell.angle_gamma   90.00
#
_symmetry.space_group_name_H-M   'P 1'
#
loop_
_entity.id
_entity.type
_entity.pdbx_description
1 polymer ?
#
loop_
_entity_poly.entity_id
_entity_poly.type
_entity_poly.pdbx_seq_one_letter_code
_entity_poly.pdbx_strand_id
1 'polypeptide(L)'
;MLQIRATTAAAHSTYLWHSQWLANQVSHRPSFYNRNQLESLCALNNSSRLKNYLKPILVSRPVSSDNHTRVGKYLAKTMESLGYVVEAKPFTVTTPVGMKTFTNIIATLNPTAPRRLTLACHYDSKDFRPQFDFVGATDSAVPCALLLDVADSIQQFVCNRSAKDLTLQLIFFDGEEAFKEWSHSDSLYGSRQLASKWAQEQYPPYYPNPKRELDRMDVFVLLDLMGAQNPNFYAHQQYTFLKVYRLLPETESQLKSIKGCLHEAPAMFHYHTVRAFVEDDHLPFLERGVRVVHLIPLPFPSVWHTREDDEPVLHYPTIDNLATIFRVFVSRYLNIII
;
A
#
# COMPACT_ATOMS: atom_id res chain seq x y z
N MET A 1 53.20 18.33 0.97
CA MET A 1 52.16 17.92 0.01
C MET A 1 50.91 17.57 0.81
N LEU A 2 49.95 18.48 0.94
CA LEU A 2 48.65 18.18 1.53
C LEU A 2 47.81 17.40 0.52
N GLN A 3 47.42 16.18 0.86
CA GLN A 3 46.36 15.46 0.18
C GLN A 3 45.01 16.10 0.52
N ILE A 4 44.61 17.07 -0.30
CA ILE A 4 43.22 17.51 -0.42
C ILE A 4 42.69 16.82 -1.68
N ARG A 5 41.88 15.77 -1.54
CA ARG A 5 40.91 15.29 -2.56
C ARG A 5 40.31 13.94 -2.13
N ALA A 6 39.01 13.95 -1.80
CA ALA A 6 38.02 12.89 -2.08
C ALA A 6 36.66 13.10 -1.37
N THR A 7 36.51 14.06 -0.46
CA THR A 7 35.29 14.20 0.35
C THR A 7 34.25 15.19 -0.19
N THR A 8 34.64 16.16 -1.03
CA THR A 8 33.73 17.23 -1.47
C THR A 8 32.79 16.83 -2.61
N ALA A 9 33.21 15.94 -3.52
CA ALA A 9 32.40 15.53 -4.66
C ALA A 9 31.21 14.62 -4.28
N ALA A 10 31.40 13.70 -3.33
CA ALA A 10 30.33 12.84 -2.81
C ALA A 10 29.28 13.65 -2.04
N ALA A 11 29.73 14.60 -1.22
CA ALA A 11 28.85 15.52 -0.52
C ALA A 11 28.07 16.41 -1.51
N HIS A 12 28.73 17.05 -2.48
CA HIS A 12 28.08 17.89 -3.50
C HIS A 12 27.08 17.13 -4.38
N SER A 13 27.35 15.86 -4.71
CA SER A 13 26.43 14.97 -5.42
C SER A 13 25.15 14.69 -4.59
N THR A 14 25.31 14.39 -3.30
CA THR A 14 24.17 14.25 -2.39
C THR A 14 23.42 15.57 -2.16
N TYR A 15 24.10 16.73 -2.20
CA TYR A 15 23.46 18.05 -2.03
C TYR A 15 22.51 18.42 -3.19
N LEU A 16 22.84 18.09 -4.43
CA LEU A 16 21.99 18.38 -5.62
C LEU A 16 20.81 17.40 -5.77
N TRP A 17 20.98 16.14 -5.34
CA TRP A 17 19.91 15.14 -5.36
C TRP A 17 18.76 15.47 -4.42
N HIS A 18 19.07 16.04 -3.25
CA HIS A 18 18.06 16.41 -2.25
C HIS A 18 17.37 17.76 -2.53
N SER A 19 17.88 18.59 -3.44
CA SER A 19 17.24 19.89 -3.74
C SER A 19 16.13 19.81 -4.79
N GLN A 20 16.14 18.79 -5.67
CA GLN A 20 15.20 18.72 -6.80
C GLN A 20 14.03 17.73 -6.60
N TRP A 21 14.08 16.85 -5.62
CA TRP A 21 13.09 15.75 -5.49
C TRP A 21 11.64 16.25 -5.33
N LEU A 22 11.42 17.38 -4.66
CA LEU A 22 10.07 17.98 -4.56
C LEU A 22 9.53 18.40 -5.94
N ALA A 23 10.39 19.01 -6.76
CA ALA A 23 10.02 19.36 -8.12
C ALA A 23 9.75 18.09 -8.95
N ASN A 24 10.60 17.07 -8.83
CA ASN A 24 10.39 15.78 -9.50
C ASN A 24 9.08 15.10 -9.07
N GLN A 25 8.71 15.19 -7.79
CA GLN A 25 7.45 14.69 -7.23
C GLN A 25 6.22 15.40 -7.82
N VAL A 26 6.30 16.71 -8.05
CA VAL A 26 5.22 17.49 -8.68
C VAL A 26 5.13 17.19 -10.17
N SER A 27 6.27 17.15 -10.85
CA SER A 27 6.35 16.94 -12.30
C SER A 27 6.29 15.48 -12.72
N HIS A 28 6.19 14.54 -11.78
CA HIS A 28 6.27 13.10 -12.06
C HIS A 28 5.31 12.67 -13.17
N ARG A 29 5.84 11.86 -14.10
CA ARG A 29 5.09 11.26 -15.19
C ARG A 29 5.32 9.75 -15.14
N PRO A 30 4.27 8.97 -14.84
CA PRO A 30 4.31 7.51 -14.97
C PRO A 30 4.64 7.09 -16.40
N SER A 31 5.35 5.99 -16.56
CA SER A 31 5.64 5.39 -17.85
C SER A 31 4.37 4.98 -18.58
N PHE A 32 4.40 5.14 -19.90
CA PHE A 32 3.48 4.47 -20.81
C PHE A 32 4.13 3.16 -21.27
N TYR A 33 3.37 2.07 -21.26
CA TYR A 33 3.84 0.78 -21.74
C TYR A 33 3.16 0.41 -23.05
N ASN A 34 3.96 -0.04 -24.00
CA ASN A 34 3.43 -0.62 -25.22
C ASN A 34 2.85 -2.02 -24.95
N ARG A 35 2.20 -2.59 -25.96
CA ARG A 35 1.55 -3.91 -25.86
C ARG A 35 2.50 -5.01 -25.37
N ASN A 36 3.72 -5.09 -25.91
CA ASN A 36 4.67 -6.14 -25.53
C ASN A 36 5.07 -6.03 -24.06
N GLN A 37 5.30 -4.82 -23.56
CA GLN A 37 5.63 -4.58 -22.15
C GLN A 37 4.46 -4.94 -21.23
N LEU A 38 3.22 -4.63 -21.64
CA LEU A 38 2.02 -5.05 -20.91
C LEU A 38 1.86 -6.57 -20.91
N GLU A 39 2.10 -7.25 -22.05
CA GLU A 39 2.08 -8.71 -22.16
C GLU A 39 3.15 -9.35 -21.25
N SER A 40 4.38 -8.81 -21.23
CA SER A 40 5.45 -9.27 -20.33
C SER A 40 5.09 -9.11 -18.86
N LEU A 41 4.55 -7.96 -18.47
CA LEU A 41 4.08 -7.75 -17.11
C LEU A 41 2.91 -8.67 -16.77
N CYS A 42 1.99 -8.89 -17.70
CA CYS A 42 0.84 -9.75 -17.52
C CYS A 42 1.23 -11.21 -17.27
N ALA A 43 2.21 -11.72 -18.01
CA ALA A 43 2.73 -13.08 -17.88
C ALA A 43 3.34 -13.39 -16.49
N LEU A 44 3.58 -12.37 -15.66
CA LEU A 44 4.04 -12.55 -14.27
C LEU A 44 2.91 -12.92 -13.29
N ASN A 45 1.66 -13.03 -13.79
CA ASN A 45 0.52 -13.41 -12.96
C ASN A 45 0.69 -14.84 -12.44
N ASN A 46 0.49 -15.03 -11.14
CA ASN A 46 0.68 -16.33 -10.50
C ASN A 46 -0.28 -16.50 -9.32
N SER A 47 -1.47 -17.05 -9.60
CA SER A 47 -2.52 -17.26 -8.59
C SER A 47 -2.05 -18.16 -7.44
N SER A 48 -1.14 -19.11 -7.70
CA SER A 48 -0.58 -20.00 -6.67
C SER A 48 0.33 -19.23 -5.70
N ARG A 49 1.17 -18.32 -6.21
CA ARG A 49 2.00 -17.44 -5.37
C ARG A 49 1.12 -16.56 -4.48
N LEU A 50 0.12 -15.90 -5.07
CA LEU A 50 -0.83 -15.08 -4.32
C LEU A 50 -1.54 -15.88 -3.21
N LYS A 51 -2.06 -17.09 -3.52
CA LYS A 51 -2.66 -17.98 -2.52
C LYS A 51 -1.69 -18.38 -1.42
N ASN A 52 -0.43 -18.63 -1.75
CA ASN A 52 0.62 -18.93 -0.77
C ASN A 52 0.91 -17.74 0.15
N TYR A 53 0.82 -16.50 -0.36
CA TYR A 53 0.92 -15.29 0.45
C TYR A 53 -0.29 -15.07 1.35
N LEU A 54 -1.47 -15.39 0.84
CA LEU A 54 -2.74 -15.19 1.55
C LEU A 54 -2.95 -16.20 2.69
N LYS A 55 -2.62 -17.47 2.47
CA LYS A 55 -2.92 -18.57 3.40
C LYS A 55 -2.47 -18.34 4.85
N PRO A 56 -1.26 -17.81 5.15
CA PRO A 56 -0.84 -17.55 6.53
C PRO A 56 -1.58 -16.37 7.20
N ILE A 57 -2.24 -15.53 6.41
CA ILE A 57 -2.93 -14.30 6.84
C ILE A 57 -4.42 -14.58 7.11
N LEU A 58 -5.01 -15.58 6.41
CA LEU A 58 -6.39 -16.06 6.58
C LEU A 58 -6.61 -16.80 7.91
N VAL A 59 -6.43 -16.07 9.00
CA VAL A 59 -6.71 -16.48 10.37
C VAL A 59 -7.29 -15.28 11.11
N SER A 60 -8.13 -15.53 12.13
CA SER A 60 -8.50 -14.45 13.04
C SER A 60 -7.26 -13.93 13.76
N ARG A 61 -7.05 -12.62 13.66
CA ARG A 61 -5.83 -11.92 14.05
C ARG A 61 -6.11 -10.57 14.74
N PRO A 62 -7.04 -10.49 15.71
CA PRO A 62 -7.28 -9.28 16.47
C PRO A 62 -6.04 -8.86 17.26
N VAL A 63 -5.87 -7.56 17.45
CA VAL A 63 -4.71 -6.96 18.12
C VAL A 63 -4.43 -7.66 19.46
N SER A 64 -3.16 -8.00 19.68
CA SER A 64 -2.65 -8.76 20.85
C SER A 64 -2.95 -10.27 20.87
N SER A 65 -3.56 -10.85 19.83
CA SER A 65 -3.66 -12.31 19.70
C SER A 65 -2.35 -12.96 19.26
N ASP A 66 -2.20 -14.26 19.50
CA ASP A 66 -1.03 -15.02 19.02
C ASP A 66 -0.94 -15.03 17.49
N ASN A 67 -2.08 -15.11 16.81
CA ASN A 67 -2.15 -15.04 15.36
C ASN A 67 -1.77 -13.66 14.82
N HIS A 68 -2.20 -12.58 15.49
CA HIS A 68 -1.76 -11.21 15.16
C HIS A 68 -0.23 -11.08 15.18
N THR A 69 0.41 -11.57 16.25
CA THR A 69 1.88 -11.59 16.36
C THR A 69 2.51 -12.45 15.26
N ARG A 70 1.92 -13.60 14.93
CA ARG A 70 2.42 -14.53 13.90
C ARG A 70 2.32 -13.92 12.50
N VAL A 71 1.18 -13.33 12.16
CA VAL A 71 0.94 -12.65 10.88
C VAL A 71 1.88 -11.47 10.73
N GLY A 72 2.03 -10.63 11.75
CA GLY A 72 2.95 -9.50 11.69
C GLY A 72 4.41 -9.93 11.44
N LYS A 73 4.88 -10.99 12.14
CA LYS A 73 6.20 -11.58 11.88
C LYS A 73 6.32 -12.18 10.48
N TYR A 74 5.26 -12.79 9.98
CA TYR A 74 5.22 -13.35 8.62
C TYR A 74 5.37 -12.25 7.57
N LEU A 75 4.59 -11.17 7.67
CA LEU A 75 4.66 -10.03 6.76
C LEU A 75 6.07 -9.40 6.77
N ALA A 76 6.62 -9.11 7.96
CA ALA A 76 7.97 -8.55 8.10
C ALA A 76 9.03 -9.43 7.45
N LYS A 77 9.06 -10.74 7.77
CA LYS A 77 10.04 -11.68 7.21
C LYS A 77 9.91 -11.84 5.70
N THR A 78 8.68 -11.88 5.20
CA THR A 78 8.44 -11.96 3.75
C THR A 78 9.01 -10.73 3.06
N MET A 79 8.74 -9.52 3.57
CA MET A 79 9.28 -8.29 3.00
C MET A 79 10.81 -8.22 3.05
N GLU A 80 11.43 -8.64 4.16
CA GLU A 80 12.89 -8.76 4.28
C GLU A 80 13.46 -9.72 3.22
N SER A 81 12.83 -10.89 3.03
CA SER A 81 13.24 -11.87 2.03
C SER A 81 13.12 -11.35 0.59
N LEU A 82 12.19 -10.42 0.35
CA LEU A 82 12.03 -9.72 -0.92
C LEU A 82 13.01 -8.56 -1.11
N GLY A 83 13.91 -8.32 -0.15
CA GLY A 83 14.96 -7.30 -0.21
C GLY A 83 14.56 -5.91 0.28
N TYR A 84 13.45 -5.80 1.01
CA TYR A 84 13.04 -4.54 1.63
C TYR A 84 13.68 -4.38 3.01
N VAL A 85 14.00 -3.12 3.36
CA VAL A 85 14.34 -2.79 4.74
C VAL A 85 13.03 -2.61 5.52
N VAL A 86 12.87 -3.38 6.59
CA VAL A 86 11.65 -3.39 7.40
C VAL A 86 11.86 -2.68 8.74
N GLU A 87 10.93 -1.78 9.06
CA GLU A 87 10.79 -1.17 10.38
C GLU A 87 9.48 -1.63 11.01
N ALA A 88 9.56 -2.21 12.21
CA ALA A 88 8.42 -2.71 12.97
C ALA A 88 8.59 -2.37 14.46
N LYS A 89 8.45 -1.08 14.79
CA LYS A 89 8.65 -0.57 16.16
C LYS A 89 7.30 -0.55 16.89
N PRO A 90 7.15 -1.27 18.02
CA PRO A 90 5.90 -1.29 18.76
C PRO A 90 5.63 0.04 19.47
N PHE A 91 4.35 0.35 19.68
CA PHE A 91 3.89 1.45 20.50
C PHE A 91 2.63 1.04 21.27
N THR A 92 2.37 1.67 22.42
CA THR A 92 1.26 1.29 23.30
C THR A 92 0.29 2.45 23.48
N VAL A 93 -1.01 2.18 23.37
CA VAL A 93 -2.08 3.18 23.49
C VAL A 93 -3.17 2.65 24.41
N THR A 94 -3.84 3.55 25.13
CA THR A 94 -5.04 3.21 25.90
C THR A 94 -6.23 3.12 24.96
N THR A 95 -6.95 2.00 24.99
CA THR A 95 -8.16 1.76 24.17
C THR A 95 -9.37 1.53 25.08
N PRO A 96 -10.61 1.46 24.53
CA PRO A 96 -11.80 1.15 25.31
C PRO A 96 -11.79 -0.22 25.99
N VAL A 97 -10.83 -1.09 25.66
CA VAL A 97 -10.64 -2.43 26.22
C VAL A 97 -9.31 -2.57 26.98
N GLY A 98 -8.73 -1.45 27.41
CA GLY A 98 -7.48 -1.39 28.18
C GLY A 98 -6.28 -1.00 27.32
N MET A 99 -5.08 -1.08 27.89
CA MET A 99 -3.86 -0.79 27.13
C MET A 99 -3.59 -1.88 26.10
N LYS A 100 -3.29 -1.48 24.87
CA LYS A 100 -2.92 -2.36 23.76
C LYS A 100 -1.61 -1.91 23.14
N THR A 101 -0.82 -2.87 22.70
CA THR A 101 0.42 -2.64 21.96
C THR A 101 0.19 -2.98 20.50
N PHE A 102 0.58 -2.04 19.64
CA PHE A 102 0.43 -2.10 18.19
C PHE A 102 1.80 -2.05 17.53
N THR A 103 1.94 -2.62 16.34
CA THR A 103 3.17 -2.60 15.54
C THR A 103 2.86 -2.47 14.06
N ASN A 104 2.91 -1.25 13.53
CA ASN A 104 2.92 -1.05 12.08
C ASN A 104 4.15 -1.71 11.46
N ILE A 105 3.98 -2.33 10.29
CA ILE A 105 5.09 -2.93 9.52
C ILE A 105 5.34 -2.06 8.30
N ILE A 106 6.50 -1.42 8.25
CA ILE A 106 6.87 -0.50 7.19
C ILE A 106 8.03 -1.11 6.41
N ALA A 107 7.80 -1.51 5.16
CA ALA A 107 8.80 -2.09 4.29
C ALA A 107 9.18 -1.09 3.20
N THR A 108 10.45 -0.68 3.15
CA THR A 108 10.94 0.30 2.16
C THR A 108 12.06 -0.31 1.33
N LEU A 109 11.88 -0.35 0.00
CA LEU A 109 12.86 -0.98 -0.90
C LEU A 109 14.22 -0.25 -0.91
N ASN A 110 14.20 1.08 -1.00
CA ASN A 110 15.39 1.92 -0.84
C ASN A 110 15.10 3.06 0.15
N PRO A 111 15.44 2.90 1.45
CA PRO A 111 15.20 3.91 2.48
C PRO A 111 15.87 5.25 2.23
N THR A 112 16.93 5.29 1.41
CA THR A 112 17.67 6.52 1.10
C THR A 112 17.01 7.36 0.00
N ALA A 113 16.12 6.77 -0.81
CA ALA A 113 15.44 7.49 -1.89
C ALA A 113 14.50 8.56 -1.33
N PRO A 114 14.58 9.82 -1.78
CA PRO A 114 13.81 10.92 -1.20
C PRO A 114 12.30 10.81 -1.44
N ARG A 115 11.88 10.13 -2.50
CA ARG A 115 10.46 9.99 -2.87
C ARG A 115 9.98 8.56 -2.75
N ARG A 116 8.72 8.39 -2.37
CA ARG A 116 8.08 7.09 -2.15
C ARG A 116 6.72 7.04 -2.80
N LEU A 117 6.51 6.08 -3.69
CA LEU A 117 5.16 5.56 -3.90
C LEU A 117 4.85 4.66 -2.72
N THR A 118 3.84 5.00 -1.93
CA THR A 118 3.47 4.22 -0.75
C THR A 118 2.15 3.51 -1.02
N LEU A 119 2.17 2.18 -0.98
CA LEU A 119 0.95 1.35 -0.95
C LEU A 119 0.73 0.85 0.47
N ALA A 120 -0.52 0.73 0.90
CA ALA A 120 -0.82 0.26 2.23
C ALA A 120 -2.15 -0.50 2.32
N CYS A 121 -2.28 -1.25 3.40
CA CYS A 121 -3.51 -1.84 3.92
C CYS A 121 -3.34 -2.03 5.43
N HIS A 122 -4.38 -2.43 6.15
CA HIS A 122 -4.24 -2.90 7.53
C HIS A 122 -4.09 -4.42 7.57
N TYR A 123 -3.42 -4.96 8.60
CA TYR A 123 -3.22 -6.40 8.76
C TYR A 123 -3.91 -6.98 9.99
N ASP A 124 -4.43 -6.17 10.90
CA ASP A 124 -5.29 -6.68 11.96
C ASP A 124 -6.62 -7.20 11.38
N SER A 125 -7.40 -7.86 12.24
CA SER A 125 -8.79 -8.20 11.95
C SER A 125 -9.64 -7.73 13.12
N LYS A 126 -10.85 -7.25 12.86
CA LYS A 126 -11.78 -6.83 13.90
C LYS A 126 -12.04 -7.93 14.95
N ASP A 127 -12.16 -7.54 16.21
CA ASP A 127 -12.44 -8.48 17.31
C ASP A 127 -13.95 -8.56 17.59
N PHE A 128 -14.60 -9.58 17.02
CA PHE A 128 -16.01 -9.91 17.27
C PHE A 128 -16.20 -10.98 18.34
N ARG A 129 -15.18 -11.28 19.17
CA ARG A 129 -15.33 -12.29 20.22
C ARG A 129 -16.08 -11.70 21.42
N PRO A 130 -16.92 -12.50 22.10
CA PRO A 130 -17.10 -13.95 21.93
C PRO A 130 -18.15 -14.37 20.88
N GLN A 131 -18.73 -13.45 20.10
CA GLN A 131 -19.82 -13.75 19.16
C GLN A 131 -19.36 -14.66 18.02
N PHE A 132 -18.19 -14.37 17.43
CA PHE A 132 -17.54 -15.24 16.45
C PHE A 132 -16.07 -14.90 16.26
N ASP A 133 -15.32 -15.89 15.75
CA ASP A 133 -13.98 -15.67 15.23
C ASP A 133 -14.11 -15.06 13.83
N PHE A 134 -13.66 -13.82 13.67
CA PHE A 134 -13.66 -13.11 12.40
C PHE A 134 -12.28 -13.19 11.76
N VAL A 135 -12.25 -13.63 10.50
CA VAL A 135 -11.01 -13.72 9.71
C VAL A 135 -10.74 -12.41 8.99
N GLY A 136 -11.75 -11.76 8.41
CA GLY A 136 -11.54 -10.56 7.59
C GLY A 136 -10.72 -10.92 6.35
N ALA A 137 -11.28 -11.80 5.51
CA ALA A 137 -10.61 -12.26 4.29
C ALA A 137 -10.47 -11.12 3.28
N THR A 138 -11.53 -10.35 3.05
CA THR A 138 -11.48 -9.12 2.26
C THR A 138 -10.92 -7.93 3.03
N ASP A 139 -10.96 -8.02 4.36
CA ASP A 139 -10.79 -6.93 5.33
C ASP A 139 -9.69 -7.23 6.38
N SER A 140 -8.39 -7.11 6.07
CA SER A 140 -7.74 -6.83 4.78
C SER A 140 -6.70 -7.91 4.43
N ALA A 141 -7.03 -9.20 4.61
CA ALA A 141 -6.09 -10.29 4.32
C ALA A 141 -5.70 -10.35 2.83
N VAL A 142 -6.66 -10.19 1.92
CA VAL A 142 -6.41 -10.13 0.48
C VAL A 142 -5.59 -8.89 0.09
N PRO A 143 -5.92 -7.65 0.53
CA PRO A 143 -5.03 -6.50 0.37
C PRO A 143 -3.58 -6.77 0.81
N CYS A 144 -3.37 -7.39 1.99
CA CYS A 144 -2.03 -7.76 2.44
C CYS A 144 -1.32 -8.67 1.43
N ALA A 145 -1.99 -9.72 0.95
CA ALA A 145 -1.44 -10.66 -0.02
C ALA A 145 -1.16 -10.01 -1.39
N LEU A 146 -2.01 -9.07 -1.83
CA LEU A 146 -1.81 -8.29 -3.06
C LEU A 146 -0.53 -7.44 -2.98
N LEU A 147 -0.26 -6.80 -1.85
CA LEU A 147 0.99 -6.04 -1.66
C LEU A 147 2.23 -6.93 -1.73
N LEU A 148 2.17 -8.13 -1.14
CA LEU A 148 3.25 -9.12 -1.24
C LEU A 148 3.44 -9.61 -2.68
N ASP A 149 2.37 -9.94 -3.39
CA ASP A 149 2.45 -10.39 -4.80
C ASP A 149 3.01 -9.31 -5.72
N VAL A 150 2.61 -8.05 -5.54
CA VAL A 150 3.18 -6.93 -6.31
C VAL A 150 4.68 -6.79 -6.03
N ALA A 151 5.10 -6.84 -4.77
CA ALA A 151 6.51 -6.73 -4.39
C ALA A 151 7.37 -7.84 -4.99
N ASP A 152 6.89 -9.08 -4.93
CA ASP A 152 7.54 -10.27 -5.48
C ASP A 152 7.59 -10.22 -7.01
N SER A 153 6.44 -10.00 -7.66
CA SER A 153 6.33 -10.11 -9.11
C SER A 153 7.18 -9.08 -9.87
N ILE A 154 7.42 -7.89 -9.29
CA ILE A 154 8.27 -6.87 -9.90
C ILE A 154 9.72 -6.91 -9.43
N GLN A 155 10.09 -7.81 -8.50
CA GLN A 155 11.38 -7.81 -7.82
C GLN A 155 12.56 -7.83 -8.80
N GLN A 156 12.49 -8.63 -9.86
CA GLN A 156 13.56 -8.73 -10.87
C GLN A 156 13.73 -7.45 -11.72
N PHE A 157 12.71 -6.59 -11.77
CA PHE A 157 12.72 -5.38 -12.61
C PHE A 157 12.95 -4.10 -11.82
N VAL A 158 12.66 -4.09 -10.51
CA VAL A 158 12.55 -2.85 -9.71
C VAL A 158 13.87 -2.06 -9.58
N CYS A 159 15.01 -2.73 -9.78
CA CYS A 159 16.33 -2.09 -9.86
C CYS A 159 16.56 -1.34 -11.19
N ASN A 160 15.92 -1.79 -12.26
CA ASN A 160 16.02 -1.20 -13.60
C ASN A 160 14.92 -0.17 -13.84
N ARG A 161 14.99 0.97 -13.12
CA ARG A 161 14.06 2.09 -13.25
C ARG A 161 14.73 3.38 -13.72
N SER A 162 14.00 4.22 -14.46
CA SER A 162 14.50 5.54 -14.88
C SER A 162 14.38 6.60 -13.77
N ALA A 163 13.36 6.50 -12.92
CA ALA A 163 13.18 7.36 -11.75
C ALA A 163 14.02 6.84 -10.56
N LYS A 164 15.30 7.22 -10.49
CA LYS A 164 16.22 6.72 -9.46
C LYS A 164 15.97 7.32 -8.07
N ASP A 165 15.34 8.48 -7.98
CA ASP A 165 14.99 9.21 -6.75
C ASP A 165 13.66 8.76 -6.11
N LEU A 166 12.93 7.87 -6.77
CA LEU A 166 11.65 7.31 -6.33
C LEU A 166 11.84 5.84 -5.94
N THR A 167 11.27 5.43 -4.81
CA THR A 167 11.21 4.04 -4.36
C THR A 167 9.77 3.58 -4.12
N LEU A 168 9.59 2.27 -3.99
CA LEU A 168 8.39 1.66 -3.42
C LEU A 168 8.51 1.55 -1.91
N GLN A 169 7.41 1.85 -1.22
CA GLN A 169 7.20 1.58 0.20
C GLN A 169 5.86 0.88 0.38
N LEU A 170 5.82 -0.14 1.23
CA LEU A 170 4.61 -0.86 1.60
C LEU A 170 4.41 -0.71 3.11
N ILE A 171 3.18 -0.43 3.53
CA ILE A 171 2.82 -0.31 4.94
C ILE A 171 1.67 -1.27 5.25
N PHE A 172 1.85 -2.07 6.30
CA PHE A 172 0.78 -2.87 6.88
C PHE A 172 0.46 -2.26 8.23
N PHE A 173 -0.65 -1.54 8.31
CA PHE A 173 -1.10 -0.87 9.53
C PHE A 173 -1.64 -1.87 10.54
N ASP A 174 -1.45 -1.53 11.82
CA ASP A 174 -2.00 -2.30 12.94
C ASP A 174 -3.09 -1.50 13.66
N GLY A 175 -4.20 -2.14 13.96
CA GLY A 175 -5.31 -1.54 14.69
C GLY A 175 -6.01 -0.47 13.85
N GLU A 176 -6.32 -0.76 12.61
CA GLU A 176 -7.29 0.05 11.85
C GLU A 176 -8.65 -0.01 12.57
N GLU A 177 -9.02 -1.21 13.00
CA GLU A 177 -10.36 -1.49 13.47
C GLU A 177 -10.65 -0.92 14.86
N ALA A 178 -11.91 -0.51 15.04
CA ALA A 178 -12.44 -0.18 16.35
C ALA A 178 -12.52 -1.42 17.25
N PHE A 179 -12.15 -1.29 18.52
CA PHE A 179 -12.35 -2.36 19.51
C PHE A 179 -13.80 -2.47 19.99
N LYS A 180 -14.55 -1.36 19.99
CA LYS A 180 -15.97 -1.33 20.35
C LYS A 180 -16.79 -0.61 19.28
N GLU A 181 -16.66 0.70 19.21
CA GLU A 181 -17.48 1.56 18.35
C GLU A 181 -16.57 2.51 17.59
N TRP A 182 -16.70 2.51 16.27
CA TRP A 182 -15.89 3.37 15.41
C TRP A 182 -16.05 4.83 15.82
N SER A 183 -14.94 5.46 16.19
CA SER A 183 -14.88 6.85 16.60
C SER A 183 -13.47 7.38 16.43
N HIS A 184 -13.29 8.70 16.44
CA HIS A 184 -11.96 9.33 16.34
C HIS A 184 -10.92 8.79 17.35
N SER A 185 -11.35 8.30 18.52
CA SER A 185 -10.46 7.69 19.51
C SER A 185 -10.35 6.16 19.43
N ASP A 186 -11.37 5.48 18.91
CA ASP A 186 -11.46 4.03 18.79
C ASP A 186 -11.50 3.57 17.33
N SER A 187 -10.43 3.90 16.61
CA SER A 187 -10.11 3.42 15.26
C SER A 187 -8.71 3.93 14.88
N LEU A 188 -8.18 3.47 13.75
CA LEU A 188 -7.03 4.07 13.08
C LEU A 188 -5.81 4.23 13.99
N TYR A 189 -5.58 3.29 14.91
CA TYR A 189 -4.53 3.40 15.94
C TYR A 189 -3.15 3.46 15.29
N GLY A 190 -2.87 2.53 14.37
CA GLY A 190 -1.65 2.43 13.57
C GLY A 190 -1.38 3.68 12.74
N SER A 191 -2.33 4.05 11.89
CA SER A 191 -2.20 5.17 10.97
C SER A 191 -2.13 6.52 11.67
N ARG A 192 -2.94 6.77 12.71
CA ARG A 192 -2.87 8.02 13.50
C ARG A 192 -1.49 8.19 14.14
N GLN A 193 -0.96 7.12 14.74
CA GLN A 193 0.36 7.16 15.36
C GLN A 193 1.45 7.42 14.32
N LEU A 194 1.43 6.70 13.19
CA LEU A 194 2.47 6.82 12.17
C LEU A 194 2.45 8.18 11.48
N ALA A 195 1.26 8.67 11.09
CA ALA A 195 1.11 9.98 10.46
C ALA A 195 1.55 11.10 11.41
N SER A 196 1.24 11.00 12.71
CA SER A 196 1.72 11.96 13.71
C SER A 196 3.24 11.92 13.85
N LYS A 197 3.85 10.73 13.91
CA LYS A 197 5.30 10.56 13.99
C LYS A 197 6.00 11.17 12.77
N TRP A 198 5.58 10.80 11.56
CA TRP A 198 6.19 11.28 10.32
C TRP A 198 5.93 12.76 10.02
N ALA A 199 4.93 13.37 10.65
CA ALA A 199 4.74 14.82 10.59
C ALA A 199 5.80 15.60 11.39
N GLN A 200 6.41 14.96 12.39
CA GLN A 200 7.41 15.56 13.28
C GLN A 200 8.83 15.22 12.86
N GLU A 201 9.04 14.06 12.23
CA GLU A 201 10.34 13.65 11.71
C GLU A 201 10.74 14.46 10.47
N GLN A 202 12.00 14.89 10.44
CA GLN A 202 12.56 15.74 9.40
C GLN A 202 13.35 14.94 8.35
N TYR A 203 13.17 15.30 7.09
CA TYR A 203 13.92 14.77 5.96
C TYR A 203 14.28 15.86 4.92
N PRO A 204 15.52 15.88 4.39
CA PRO A 204 16.68 15.16 4.88
C PRO A 204 17.09 15.69 6.26
N PRO A 205 17.65 14.84 7.14
CA PRO A 205 18.11 15.31 8.44
C PRO A 205 19.23 16.34 8.23
N TYR A 206 19.20 17.42 9.00
CA TYR A 206 20.21 18.50 9.02
C TYR A 206 20.26 19.40 7.77
N TYR A 207 19.18 19.49 6.99
CA TYR A 207 19.05 20.47 5.89
C TYR A 207 18.52 21.83 6.41
N PRO A 208 18.93 23.00 5.88
CA PRO A 208 18.50 24.32 6.38
C PRO A 208 16.99 24.61 6.24
N ASN A 209 16.25 23.80 5.45
CA ASN A 209 14.80 23.84 5.33
C ASN A 209 14.28 22.39 5.17
N PRO A 210 14.30 21.59 6.24
CA PRO A 210 13.91 20.20 6.15
C PRO A 210 12.42 20.08 5.85
N LYS A 211 12.06 19.04 5.10
CA LYS A 211 10.68 18.63 4.92
C LYS A 211 10.31 17.58 5.95
N ARG A 212 9.03 17.25 6.04
CA ARG A 212 8.55 16.17 6.90
C ARG A 212 8.85 14.83 6.23
N GLU A 213 9.03 13.78 7.03
CA GLU A 213 9.09 12.40 6.50
C GLU A 213 7.83 12.07 5.66
N LEU A 214 6.67 12.64 6.03
CA LEU A 214 5.44 12.59 5.23
C LEU A 214 5.58 13.16 3.82
N ASP A 215 6.35 14.25 3.65
CA ASP A 215 6.43 14.94 2.36
C ASP A 215 7.14 14.06 1.30
N ARG A 216 7.88 13.03 1.73
CA ARG A 216 8.49 12.01 0.86
C ARG A 216 7.46 11.13 0.17
N MET A 217 6.24 11.04 0.71
CA MET A 217 5.17 10.25 0.11
C MET A 217 4.65 10.98 -1.12
N ASP A 218 5.06 10.51 -2.30
CA ASP A 218 4.53 11.01 -3.55
C ASP A 218 3.02 10.80 -3.57
N VAL A 219 2.58 9.57 -3.33
CA VAL A 219 1.16 9.23 -3.22
C VAL A 219 1.04 8.12 -2.19
N PHE A 220 0.01 8.24 -1.37
CA PHE A 220 -0.47 7.20 -0.47
C PHE A 220 -1.65 6.46 -1.13
N VAL A 221 -1.44 5.20 -1.49
CA VAL A 221 -2.44 4.35 -2.13
C VAL A 221 -2.91 3.31 -1.11
N LEU A 222 -4.13 3.45 -0.61
CA LEU A 222 -4.69 2.56 0.41
C LEU A 222 -5.60 1.53 -0.25
N LEU A 223 -5.38 0.25 0.06
CA LEU A 223 -6.18 -0.88 -0.41
C LEU A 223 -6.99 -1.41 0.76
N ASP A 224 -8.30 -1.50 0.58
CA ASP A 224 -9.21 -2.06 1.60
C ASP A 224 -10.42 -2.76 0.96
N LEU A 225 -11.00 -3.72 1.68
CA LEU A 225 -12.19 -4.51 1.35
C LEU A 225 -12.15 -5.15 -0.05
N MET A 226 -11.02 -5.76 -0.41
CA MET A 226 -10.82 -6.39 -1.73
C MET A 226 -10.93 -7.91 -1.65
N GLY A 227 -11.51 -8.54 -2.67
CA GLY A 227 -11.47 -9.99 -2.83
C GLY A 227 -12.80 -10.63 -3.19
N ALA A 228 -13.91 -9.95 -2.88
CA ALA A 228 -15.22 -10.33 -3.36
C ALA A 228 -15.35 -10.12 -4.89
N GLN A 229 -16.37 -10.75 -5.49
CA GLN A 229 -16.64 -10.65 -6.92
C GLN A 229 -17.17 -9.25 -7.30
N ASN A 230 -16.80 -8.78 -8.51
CA ASN A 230 -17.31 -7.55 -9.13
C ASN A 230 -17.21 -6.26 -8.26
N PRO A 231 -16.03 -5.95 -7.67
CA PRO A 231 -15.85 -4.71 -6.93
C PRO A 231 -15.91 -3.51 -7.87
N ASN A 232 -16.37 -2.36 -7.37
CA ASN A 232 -16.38 -1.11 -8.10
C ASN A 232 -15.61 -0.04 -7.33
N PHE A 233 -14.47 0.37 -7.87
CA PHE A 233 -13.63 1.43 -7.32
C PHE A 233 -13.89 2.74 -8.05
N TYR A 234 -13.95 3.81 -7.26
CA TYR A 234 -14.23 5.17 -7.74
C TYR A 234 -13.23 6.15 -7.15
N ALA A 235 -13.00 7.25 -7.86
CA ALA A 235 -12.36 8.39 -7.25
C ALA A 235 -13.34 9.12 -6.31
N HIS A 236 -12.98 9.24 -5.04
CA HIS A 236 -13.72 10.04 -4.07
C HIS A 236 -13.48 11.53 -4.33
N GLN A 237 -14.53 12.24 -4.73
CA GLN A 237 -14.46 13.62 -5.26
C GLN A 237 -13.73 14.58 -4.31
N GLN A 238 -13.83 14.34 -2.99
CA GLN A 238 -13.34 15.25 -1.96
C GLN A 238 -11.81 15.20 -1.78
N TYR A 239 -11.17 14.05 -1.99
CA TYR A 239 -9.79 13.84 -1.55
C TYR A 239 -8.91 13.02 -2.51
N THR A 240 -9.48 12.35 -3.52
CA THR A 240 -8.68 11.49 -4.40
C THR A 240 -7.74 12.31 -5.29
N PHE A 241 -6.46 11.94 -5.31
CA PHE A 241 -5.49 12.48 -6.24
C PHE A 241 -5.72 11.93 -7.66
N LEU A 242 -6.65 12.58 -8.37
CA LEU A 242 -7.20 12.12 -9.66
C LEU A 242 -6.15 11.79 -10.72
N LYS A 243 -5.04 12.53 -10.75
CA LYS A 243 -3.95 12.31 -11.73
C LYS A 243 -3.43 10.87 -11.66
N VAL A 244 -3.34 10.30 -10.46
CA VAL A 244 -2.77 8.97 -10.24
C VAL A 244 -3.84 7.90 -10.23
N TYR A 245 -5.02 8.18 -9.66
CA TYR A 245 -6.15 7.27 -9.74
C TYR A 245 -6.50 6.89 -11.19
N ARG A 246 -6.46 7.84 -12.14
CA ARG A 246 -6.78 7.59 -13.56
C ARG A 246 -5.89 6.55 -14.25
N LEU A 247 -4.72 6.24 -13.70
CA LEU A 247 -3.86 5.16 -14.22
C LEU A 247 -4.53 3.80 -14.08
N LEU A 248 -5.39 3.59 -13.07
CA LEU A 248 -6.05 2.32 -12.80
C LEU A 248 -7.08 1.93 -13.88
N PRO A 249 -8.11 2.75 -14.20
CA PRO A 249 -9.05 2.41 -15.27
C PRO A 249 -8.38 2.42 -16.66
N GLU A 250 -7.34 3.22 -16.87
CA GLU A 250 -6.53 3.17 -18.11
C GLU A 250 -5.82 1.82 -18.23
N THR A 251 -5.13 1.40 -17.17
CA THR A 251 -4.40 0.12 -17.13
C THR A 251 -5.35 -1.06 -17.24
N GLU A 252 -6.50 -1.06 -16.54
CA GLU A 252 -7.50 -2.11 -16.69
C GLU A 252 -7.98 -2.21 -18.14
N SER A 253 -8.33 -1.09 -18.77
CA SER A 253 -8.80 -1.07 -20.17
C SER A 253 -7.73 -1.60 -21.15
N GLN A 254 -6.47 -1.22 -20.97
CA GLN A 254 -5.37 -1.70 -21.80
C GLN A 254 -5.15 -3.21 -21.64
N LEU A 255 -5.15 -3.72 -20.41
CA LEU A 255 -4.96 -5.14 -20.13
C LEU A 255 -6.13 -5.99 -20.64
N LYS A 256 -7.39 -5.51 -20.53
CA LYS A 256 -8.55 -6.19 -21.12
C LYS A 256 -8.48 -6.31 -22.64
N SER A 257 -7.79 -5.39 -23.32
CA SER A 257 -7.59 -5.48 -24.77
C SER A 257 -6.60 -6.58 -25.19
N ILE A 258 -5.85 -7.14 -24.24
CA ILE A 258 -4.88 -8.21 -24.45
C ILE A 258 -5.54 -9.54 -24.09
N LYS A 259 -5.76 -10.38 -25.10
CA LYS A 259 -6.42 -11.68 -24.93
C LYS A 259 -5.70 -12.54 -23.89
N GLY A 260 -6.45 -13.03 -22.91
CA GLY A 260 -5.94 -13.93 -21.86
C GLY A 260 -5.11 -13.24 -20.78
N CYS A 261 -5.01 -11.90 -20.81
CA CYS A 261 -4.27 -11.19 -19.78
C CYS A 261 -5.05 -11.03 -18.48
N LEU A 262 -6.32 -10.63 -18.58
CA LEU A 262 -7.25 -10.60 -17.45
C LEU A 262 -8.32 -11.67 -17.64
N HIS A 263 -8.81 -12.19 -16.52
CA HIS A 263 -10.04 -12.98 -16.51
C HIS A 263 -11.23 -12.12 -16.95
N GLU A 264 -12.16 -12.72 -17.68
CA GLU A 264 -13.38 -12.06 -18.15
C GLU A 264 -14.21 -11.58 -16.96
N ALA A 265 -14.34 -10.26 -16.81
CA ALA A 265 -15.05 -9.61 -15.72
C ALA A 265 -15.52 -8.20 -16.13
N PRO A 266 -16.56 -7.65 -15.48
CA PRO A 266 -16.91 -6.23 -15.59
C PRO A 266 -15.74 -5.31 -15.23
N ALA A 267 -15.81 -4.03 -15.66
CA ALA A 267 -14.83 -3.02 -15.26
C ALA A 267 -14.89 -2.79 -13.75
N MET A 268 -13.73 -2.88 -13.09
CA MET A 268 -13.62 -2.65 -11.65
C MET A 268 -13.29 -1.20 -11.32
N PHE A 269 -12.48 -0.53 -12.14
CA PHE A 269 -12.09 0.86 -11.91
C PHE A 269 -12.86 1.80 -12.84
N HIS A 270 -13.48 2.82 -12.26
CA HIS A 270 -14.35 3.73 -13.01
C HIS A 270 -13.75 5.13 -13.10
N TYR A 271 -13.91 5.79 -14.26
CA TYR A 271 -13.41 7.15 -14.49
C TYR A 271 -14.17 8.25 -13.75
N HIS A 272 -15.44 8.00 -13.43
CA HIS A 272 -16.28 8.98 -12.75
C HIS A 272 -15.98 9.02 -11.26
N THR A 273 -16.28 10.17 -10.65
CA THR A 273 -16.09 10.40 -9.23
C THR A 273 -17.38 10.18 -8.47
N VAL A 274 -17.26 9.77 -7.21
CA VAL A 274 -18.38 9.62 -6.27
C VAL A 274 -18.30 10.64 -5.14
N ARG A 275 -19.46 10.99 -4.57
CA ARG A 275 -19.58 11.81 -3.36
C ARG A 275 -19.78 10.91 -2.13
N ALA A 276 -18.87 9.98 -1.93
CA ALA A 276 -18.80 9.16 -0.73
C ALA A 276 -17.58 9.57 0.09
N PHE A 277 -17.77 9.72 1.39
CA PHE A 277 -16.68 9.90 2.34
C PHE A 277 -16.63 8.64 3.20
N VAL A 278 -15.48 7.97 3.19
CA VAL A 278 -15.24 6.75 3.95
C VAL A 278 -14.07 7.07 4.89
N GLU A 279 -14.25 6.79 6.18
CA GLU A 279 -13.17 6.90 7.15
C GLU A 279 -12.33 5.62 7.12
N ASP A 280 -11.01 5.77 7.04
CA ASP A 280 -10.04 4.66 6.94
C ASP A 280 -8.62 5.24 7.19
N ASP A 281 -7.59 4.41 7.21
CA ASP A 281 -6.17 4.68 7.53
C ASP A 281 -5.54 5.83 6.74
N HIS A 282 -6.15 6.27 5.64
CA HIS A 282 -5.70 7.43 4.88
C HIS A 282 -6.00 8.76 5.56
N LEU A 283 -7.01 8.85 6.42
CA LEU A 283 -7.45 10.12 6.99
C LEU A 283 -6.33 10.88 7.72
N PRO A 284 -5.54 10.25 8.61
CA PRO A 284 -4.48 10.97 9.32
C PRO A 284 -3.40 11.52 8.38
N PHE A 285 -3.17 10.88 7.24
CA PHE A 285 -2.22 11.34 6.22
C PHE A 285 -2.83 12.45 5.36
N LEU A 286 -4.09 12.30 4.94
CA LEU A 286 -4.84 13.26 4.16
C LEU A 286 -4.93 14.62 4.88
N GLU A 287 -5.29 14.62 6.17
CA GLU A 287 -5.36 15.81 7.02
C GLU A 287 -4.03 16.57 7.11
N ARG A 288 -2.91 15.87 6.87
CA ARG A 288 -1.55 16.43 6.92
C ARG A 288 -1.01 16.78 5.53
N GLY A 289 -1.86 16.76 4.51
CA GLY A 289 -1.58 17.20 3.14
C GLY A 289 -0.99 16.13 2.22
N VAL A 290 -1.01 14.85 2.62
CA VAL A 290 -0.55 13.76 1.75
C VAL A 290 -1.57 13.53 0.62
N ARG A 291 -1.07 13.30 -0.59
CA ARG A 291 -1.90 12.97 -1.76
C ARG A 291 -2.38 11.52 -1.63
N VAL A 292 -3.70 11.31 -1.60
CA VAL A 292 -4.30 9.99 -1.35
C VAL A 292 -4.98 9.43 -2.61
N VAL A 293 -4.85 8.13 -2.82
CA VAL A 293 -5.73 7.33 -3.67
C VAL A 293 -6.30 6.21 -2.79
N HIS A 294 -7.59 6.28 -2.47
CA HIS A 294 -8.26 5.30 -1.62
C HIS A 294 -8.98 4.29 -2.52
N LEU A 295 -8.54 3.04 -2.46
CA LEU A 295 -9.07 1.93 -3.25
C LEU A 295 -9.90 1.03 -2.33
N ILE A 296 -11.13 1.46 -2.10
CA ILE A 296 -12.16 0.69 -1.41
C ILE A 296 -13.38 0.61 -2.34
N PRO A 297 -13.99 -0.57 -2.51
CA PRO A 297 -15.13 -0.70 -3.41
C PRO A 297 -16.36 -0.01 -2.85
N LEU A 298 -17.25 0.47 -3.73
CA LEU A 298 -18.59 0.94 -3.34
C LEU A 298 -19.65 0.24 -4.20
N PRO A 299 -20.67 -0.41 -3.60
CA PRO A 299 -20.80 -0.66 -2.16
C PRO A 299 -19.69 -1.57 -1.62
N PHE A 300 -19.53 -1.61 -0.30
CA PHE A 300 -18.67 -2.59 0.38
C PHE A 300 -19.12 -4.02 0.06
N PRO A 301 -18.24 -5.04 0.16
CA PRO A 301 -18.63 -6.43 0.04
C PRO A 301 -19.83 -6.73 0.95
N SER A 302 -20.79 -7.51 0.48
CA SER A 302 -22.00 -7.84 1.26
C SER A 302 -21.72 -8.62 2.55
N VAL A 303 -20.51 -9.18 2.67
CA VAL A 303 -20.00 -9.90 3.85
C VAL A 303 -19.21 -9.01 4.82
N TRP A 304 -19.07 -7.72 4.52
CA TRP A 304 -18.32 -6.79 5.37
C TRP A 304 -18.83 -6.87 6.82
N HIS A 305 -17.90 -7.09 7.75
CA HIS A 305 -18.16 -7.23 9.19
C HIS A 305 -19.12 -8.38 9.56
N THR A 306 -19.18 -9.43 8.74
CA THR A 306 -19.92 -10.67 9.05
C THR A 306 -18.98 -11.88 9.15
N ARG A 307 -19.46 -12.99 9.72
CA ARG A 307 -18.66 -14.22 9.85
C ARG A 307 -18.28 -14.80 8.48
N GLU A 308 -19.05 -14.48 7.45
CA GLU A 308 -18.89 -14.97 6.09
C GLU A 308 -17.73 -14.27 5.33
N ASP A 309 -17.11 -13.22 5.89
CA ASP A 309 -15.86 -12.68 5.33
C ASP A 309 -14.65 -13.57 5.66
N ASP A 310 -14.66 -14.73 5.00
CA ASP A 310 -13.69 -15.81 5.09
C ASP A 310 -13.36 -16.34 3.68
N GLU A 311 -12.42 -17.28 3.55
CA GLU A 311 -11.92 -17.79 2.27
C GLU A 311 -13.01 -18.15 1.21
N PRO A 312 -14.17 -18.76 1.56
CA PRO A 312 -15.19 -19.11 0.56
C PRO A 312 -15.81 -17.94 -0.21
N VAL A 313 -15.77 -16.71 0.32
CA VAL A 313 -16.29 -15.52 -0.39
C VAL A 313 -15.33 -14.99 -1.45
N LEU A 314 -14.06 -15.43 -1.39
CA LEU A 314 -13.01 -14.90 -2.24
C LEU A 314 -13.20 -15.34 -3.70
N HIS A 315 -13.26 -14.36 -4.59
CA HIS A 315 -13.35 -14.57 -6.03
C HIS A 315 -11.96 -14.44 -6.66
N TYR A 316 -11.19 -15.53 -6.69
CA TYR A 316 -9.82 -15.55 -7.19
C TYR A 316 -9.62 -14.95 -8.60
N PRO A 317 -10.52 -15.11 -9.60
CA PRO A 317 -10.36 -14.41 -10.87
C PRO A 317 -10.36 -12.89 -10.73
N THR A 318 -11.13 -12.33 -9.79
CA THR A 318 -11.09 -10.91 -9.46
C THR A 318 -9.77 -10.54 -8.79
N ILE A 319 -9.29 -11.35 -7.85
CA ILE A 319 -8.04 -11.07 -7.13
C ILE A 319 -6.84 -11.13 -8.08
N ASP A 320 -6.79 -12.11 -8.98
CA ASP A 320 -5.77 -12.22 -10.03
C ASP A 320 -5.76 -11.00 -10.96
N ASN A 321 -6.95 -10.50 -11.33
CA ASN A 321 -7.08 -9.28 -12.11
C ASN A 321 -6.53 -8.07 -11.35
N LEU A 322 -6.90 -7.90 -10.08
CA LEU A 322 -6.38 -6.83 -9.21
C LEU A 322 -4.86 -6.91 -9.07
N ALA A 323 -4.31 -8.09 -8.82
CA ALA A 323 -2.86 -8.32 -8.72
C ALA A 323 -2.13 -7.86 -9.99
N THR A 324 -2.67 -8.22 -11.16
CA THR A 324 -2.09 -7.84 -12.46
C THR A 324 -2.21 -6.34 -12.73
N ILE A 325 -3.36 -5.73 -12.43
CA ILE A 325 -3.57 -4.28 -12.58
C ILE A 325 -2.62 -3.50 -11.66
N PHE A 326 -2.49 -3.89 -10.38
CA PHE A 326 -1.59 -3.23 -9.44
C PHE A 326 -0.13 -3.39 -9.79
N ARG A 327 0.29 -4.57 -10.28
CA ARG A 327 1.65 -4.80 -10.80
C ARG A 327 1.99 -3.80 -11.90
N VAL A 328 1.09 -3.63 -12.87
CA VAL A 328 1.28 -2.69 -13.97
C VAL A 328 1.23 -1.24 -13.49
N PHE A 329 0.25 -0.89 -12.65
CA PHE A 329 0.14 0.45 -12.05
C PHE A 329 1.42 0.86 -11.32
N VAL A 330 1.95 0.00 -10.44
CA VAL A 330 3.19 0.25 -9.70
C VAL A 330 4.37 0.35 -10.65
N SER A 331 4.49 -0.56 -11.62
CA SER A 331 5.58 -0.55 -12.60
C SER A 331 5.59 0.76 -13.40
N ARG A 332 4.41 1.20 -13.88
CA ARG A 332 4.23 2.49 -14.57
C ARG A 332 4.65 3.64 -13.68
N TYR A 333 4.20 3.69 -12.44
CA TYR A 333 4.51 4.81 -11.55
C TYR A 333 5.99 4.86 -11.17
N LEU A 334 6.64 3.72 -10.95
CA LEU A 334 8.07 3.64 -10.64
C LEU A 334 8.96 3.81 -11.87
N ASN A 335 8.38 3.95 -13.07
CA ASN A 335 9.07 3.97 -14.36
C ASN A 335 10.05 2.79 -14.52
N ILE A 336 9.57 1.59 -14.22
CA ILE A 336 10.32 0.35 -14.43
C ILE A 336 10.52 0.13 -15.94
N ILE A 337 11.72 -0.30 -16.33
CA ILE A 337 12.08 -0.67 -17.69
C ILE A 337 11.91 -2.19 -17.81
N ILE A 338 10.90 -2.59 -18.58
CA ILE A 338 10.49 -3.99 -18.84
C ILE A 338 11.19 -4.53 -20.07
#